data_AF-A0A3D6DM73-F1
#
_entry.id   AF-A0A3D6DM73-F1
#
_cell.length_a   1.000
_cell.length_b   1.000
_cell.length_c   1.000
_cell.angle_alpha   90.00
_cell.angle_beta   90.00
_cell.angle_gamma   90.00
#
_symmetry.space_group_name_H-M   'P 1'
#
loop_
_entity.id
_entity.type
_entity.pdbx_description
1 polymer ?
#
loop_
_entity_poly.entity_id
_entity_poly.type
_entity_poly.pdbx_seq_one_letter_code
_entity_poly.pdbx_strand_id
1 'polypeptide(L)'
;MSGDYDSDPDRIEDFLREPGFSVDEPLAEADPEDPSCQSPEAELLNDVTQHYLNEIGAKPLFSPSEESEWARRARAGEFLARQKMIEHNLRLVVNIAKHYLNRGIPLLDLIEEGNLGLIHAIEKFDPERGFRFSTYATW
;
A
#
# COMPACT_ATOMS: atom_id res chain seq x y z
N MET A 1 -25.58 -13.69 -19.52
CA MET A 1 -24.66 -14.45 -18.66
C MET A 1 -24.29 -13.55 -17.51
N SER A 2 -25.16 -13.49 -16.52
CA SER A 2 -24.93 -12.81 -15.24
C SER A 2 -24.06 -13.74 -14.41
N GLY A 3 -22.76 -13.48 -14.39
CA GLY A 3 -21.86 -14.11 -13.44
C GLY A 3 -22.10 -13.48 -12.09
N ASP A 4 -22.62 -14.27 -11.16
CA ASP A 4 -22.71 -13.93 -9.76
C ASP A 4 -21.27 -13.75 -9.23
N TYR A 5 -20.76 -12.53 -9.34
CA TYR A 5 -19.55 -12.12 -8.61
C TYR A 5 -19.97 -11.99 -7.15
N ASP A 6 -19.83 -13.09 -6.44
CA ASP A 6 -19.92 -13.22 -4.99
C ASP A 6 -18.92 -12.24 -4.35
N SER A 7 -19.39 -10.99 -4.23
CA SER A 7 -18.66 -9.85 -3.70
C SER A 7 -18.95 -9.80 -2.22
N ASP A 8 -18.44 -10.81 -1.50
CA ASP A 8 -18.53 -10.85 -0.06
C ASP A 8 -17.64 -9.72 0.50
N PRO A 9 -18.22 -8.61 1.02
CA PRO A 9 -17.45 -7.46 1.48
C PRO A 9 -16.57 -7.82 2.70
N ASP A 10 -16.92 -8.90 3.40
CA ASP A 10 -16.19 -9.41 4.57
C ASP A 10 -14.87 -10.08 4.17
N ARG A 11 -14.67 -10.46 2.89
CA ARG A 11 -13.45 -11.16 2.44
C ARG A 11 -12.22 -10.25 2.33
N ILE A 12 -12.42 -8.95 2.09
CA ILE A 12 -11.35 -7.94 2.13
C ILE A 12 -11.12 -7.49 3.57
N GLU A 13 -12.18 -7.42 4.39
CA GLU A 13 -12.02 -7.18 5.83
C GLU A 13 -11.27 -8.33 6.50
N ASP A 14 -11.48 -9.58 6.11
CA ASP A 14 -10.68 -10.73 6.56
C ASP A 14 -9.22 -10.66 6.06
N PHE A 15 -8.99 -10.24 4.81
CA PHE A 15 -7.64 -10.00 4.28
C PHE A 15 -6.90 -8.86 5.00
N LEU A 16 -7.63 -7.90 5.58
CA LEU A 16 -7.11 -6.80 6.39
C LEU A 16 -7.16 -7.08 7.90
N ARG A 17 -7.78 -8.20 8.34
CA ARG A 17 -7.97 -8.63 9.73
C ARG A 17 -7.09 -9.81 10.12
N GLU A 18 -6.28 -10.36 9.22
CA GLU A 18 -5.26 -11.37 9.57
C GLU A 18 -4.45 -10.91 10.81
N PRO A 19 -4.64 -11.54 11.99
CA PRO A 19 -3.95 -11.18 13.21
C PRO A 19 -2.59 -11.90 13.20
N GLY A 20 -1.72 -11.46 12.28
CA GLY A 20 -0.36 -11.96 12.12
C GLY A 20 0.70 -10.88 12.28
N PHE A 21 0.32 -9.70 12.78
CA PHE A 21 1.28 -8.66 13.17
C PHE A 21 1.88 -9.02 14.54
N SER A 22 2.85 -9.93 14.55
CA SER A 22 3.87 -9.97 15.61
C SER A 22 5.15 -9.40 15.03
N VAL A 23 5.61 -8.29 15.61
CA VAL A 23 6.97 -7.74 15.42
C VAL A 23 8.06 -8.65 16.00
N ASP A 24 7.69 -9.81 16.54
CA ASP A 24 8.56 -10.78 17.24
C ASP A 24 8.76 -12.11 16.49
N GLU A 25 8.40 -12.21 15.19
CA GLU A 25 8.71 -13.41 14.42
C GLU A 25 10.19 -13.39 13.98
N PRO A 26 11.04 -14.34 14.45
CA PRO A 26 12.45 -14.32 14.12
C PRO A 26 12.60 -14.67 12.64
N LEU A 27 13.00 -13.66 11.86
CA LEU A 27 13.39 -13.79 10.46
C LEU A 27 14.38 -14.95 10.35
N ALA A 28 13.99 -16.00 9.61
CA ALA A 28 14.86 -17.12 9.30
C ALA A 28 16.17 -16.59 8.71
N GLU A 29 17.26 -17.00 9.36
CA GLU A 29 18.61 -16.48 9.18
C GLU A 29 19.04 -16.51 7.70
N ALA A 30 19.03 -15.34 7.07
CA ALA A 30 19.94 -15.06 5.99
C ALA A 30 21.35 -14.99 6.59
N ASP A 31 22.33 -15.63 5.93
CA ASP A 31 23.74 -15.67 6.33
C ASP A 31 24.18 -14.34 6.97
N PRO A 32 24.83 -14.35 8.14
CA PRO A 32 25.31 -13.14 8.78
C PRO A 32 26.46 -12.58 7.94
N GLU A 33 26.13 -11.74 6.96
CA GLU A 33 27.07 -10.78 6.42
C GLU A 33 27.58 -9.93 7.59
N ASP A 34 28.90 -9.84 7.67
CA ASP A 34 29.70 -9.25 8.73
C ASP A 34 29.11 -7.93 9.29
N PRO A 35 28.75 -7.87 10.59
CA PRO A 35 28.16 -6.68 11.21
C PRO A 35 29.12 -5.49 11.31
N SER A 36 30.39 -5.62 10.89
CA SER A 36 31.36 -4.52 10.87
C SER A 36 31.24 -3.56 9.67
N CYS A 37 30.37 -3.87 8.70
CA CYS A 37 30.30 -3.15 7.41
C CYS A 37 29.11 -2.19 7.27
N GLN A 38 28.26 -2.00 8.28
CA GLN A 38 27.16 -1.04 8.18
C GLN A 38 27.73 0.38 8.14
N SER A 39 27.75 0.96 6.95
CA SER A 39 28.12 2.37 6.79
C SER A 39 27.14 3.24 7.57
N PRO A 40 27.58 4.38 8.14
CA PRO A 40 26.68 5.35 8.77
C PRO A 40 25.53 5.80 7.84
N GLU A 41 25.76 5.73 6.53
CA GLU A 41 24.78 6.01 5.48
C GLU A 41 23.66 4.96 5.43
N ALA A 42 23.99 3.68 5.59
CA ALA A 42 23.01 2.60 5.61
C ALA A 42 22.13 2.63 6.85
N GLU A 43 22.69 2.96 8.01
CA GLU A 43 21.94 3.15 9.26
C GLU A 43 20.96 4.33 9.12
N LEU A 44 21.43 5.48 8.63
CA LEU A 44 20.58 6.64 8.38
C LEU A 44 19.45 6.34 7.39
N LEU A 45 19.73 5.59 6.32
CA LEU A 45 18.73 5.21 5.34
C LEU A 45 17.65 4.30 5.95
N ASN A 46 18.05 3.38 6.83
CA ASN A 46 17.09 2.53 7.55
C ASN A 46 16.19 3.38 8.45
N ASP A 47 16.75 4.32 9.22
CA ASP A 47 15.98 5.21 10.10
C ASP A 47 14.95 6.04 9.32
N VAL A 48 15.34 6.61 8.18
CA VAL A 48 14.44 7.37 7.29
C VAL A 48 13.34 6.46 6.73
N THR A 49 13.70 5.23 6.34
CA THR A 49 12.74 4.24 5.83
C THR A 49 11.73 3.85 6.89
N GLN A 50 12.16 3.57 8.13
CA GLN A 50 11.27 3.25 9.23
C GLN A 50 10.33 4.41 9.57
N HIS A 51 10.84 5.65 9.54
CA HIS A 51 10.02 6.83 9.74
C HIS A 51 8.90 6.91 8.69
N TYR A 52 9.23 6.74 7.40
CA TYR A 52 8.24 6.70 6.32
C TYR A 52 7.18 5.61 6.54
N LEU A 53 7.59 4.38 6.88
CA LEU A 53 6.67 3.26 7.12
C LEU A 53 5.73 3.53 8.30
N ASN A 54 6.21 4.19 9.35
CA ASN A 54 5.39 4.59 10.49
C ASN A 54 4.37 5.67 10.12
N GLU A 55 4.76 6.68 9.32
CA GLU A 55 3.86 7.74 8.88
C GLU A 55 2.70 7.22 8.02
N ILE A 56 2.98 6.32 7.08
CA ILE A 56 1.93 5.72 6.24
C ILE A 56 1.05 4.75 7.03
N GLY A 57 1.61 4.05 8.02
CA GLY A 57 0.90 3.10 8.88
C GLY A 57 -0.11 3.77 9.81
N ALA A 58 0.19 5.01 10.24
CA ALA A 58 -0.67 5.78 11.14
C ALA A 58 -1.94 6.34 10.48
N LYS A 59 -2.00 6.40 9.14
CA LYS A 59 -3.18 6.93 8.44
C LYS A 59 -4.33 5.91 8.44
N PRO A 60 -5.55 6.33 8.84
CA PRO A 60 -6.72 5.45 8.82
C PRO A 60 -7.14 5.13 7.38
N LEU A 61 -7.79 3.97 7.21
CA LEU A 61 -8.40 3.60 5.94
C LEU A 61 -9.72 4.37 5.74
N PHE A 62 -10.11 4.61 4.49
CA PHE A 62 -11.41 5.17 4.19
C PHE A 62 -12.54 4.18 4.45
N SER A 63 -13.66 4.68 4.98
CA SER A 63 -14.92 3.98 4.86
C SER A 63 -15.37 3.90 3.38
N PRO A 64 -16.22 2.93 2.99
CA PRO A 64 -16.66 2.79 1.60
C PRO A 64 -17.34 4.06 1.03
N SER A 65 -18.09 4.78 1.85
CA SER A 65 -18.79 6.01 1.46
C SER A 65 -17.81 7.18 1.28
N GLU A 66 -16.83 7.31 2.16
CA GLU A 66 -15.77 8.32 2.04
C GLU A 66 -14.91 8.08 0.81
N GLU A 67 -14.49 6.84 0.57
CA GLU A 67 -13.70 6.46 -0.61
C GLU A 67 -14.40 6.89 -1.91
N SER A 68 -15.71 6.62 -2.01
CA SER A 68 -16.50 7.00 -3.19
C SER A 68 -16.57 8.52 -3.38
N GLU A 69 -16.74 9.27 -2.29
CA GLU A 69 -16.83 10.73 -2.34
C GLU A 69 -15.48 11.37 -2.71
N TRP A 70 -14.39 10.94 -2.07
CA TRP A 70 -13.05 11.42 -2.37
C TRP A 70 -12.60 11.03 -3.78
N ALA A 71 -12.94 9.82 -4.24
CA ALA A 71 -12.68 9.39 -5.60
C ALA A 71 -13.42 10.26 -6.64
N ARG A 72 -14.69 10.61 -6.38
CA ARG A 72 -15.47 11.48 -7.29
C ARG A 72 -14.83 12.86 -7.41
N ARG A 73 -14.40 13.44 -6.30
CA ARG A 73 -13.68 14.74 -6.27
C ARG A 73 -12.31 14.66 -6.94
N ALA A 74 -11.57 13.58 -6.69
CA ALA A 74 -10.26 13.33 -7.31
C ALA A 74 -10.37 13.22 -8.85
N ARG A 75 -11.43 12.57 -9.33
CA ARG A 75 -11.77 12.47 -10.77
C ARG A 75 -12.18 13.83 -11.36
N ALA A 76 -12.85 14.67 -10.58
CA ALA A 76 -13.17 16.05 -10.98
C ALA A 76 -11.93 16.97 -11.06
N GLY A 77 -10.74 16.46 -10.73
CA GLY A 77 -9.47 17.21 -10.80
C GLY A 77 -9.13 17.97 -9.53
N GLU A 78 -9.84 17.74 -8.43
CA GLU A 78 -9.53 18.39 -7.15
C GLU A 78 -8.20 17.86 -6.59
N PHE A 79 -7.21 18.74 -6.49
CA PHE A 79 -5.86 18.39 -6.01
C PHE A 79 -5.87 17.80 -4.60
N LEU A 80 -6.61 18.41 -3.67
CA LEU A 80 -6.70 17.94 -2.28
C LEU A 80 -7.33 16.55 -2.18
N ALA A 81 -8.34 16.26 -2.99
CA ALA A 81 -8.96 14.95 -3.04
C ALA A 81 -8.01 13.89 -3.59
N ARG A 82 -7.26 14.21 -4.64
CA ARG A 82 -6.21 13.32 -5.18
C ARG A 82 -5.14 13.03 -4.12
N GLN A 83 -4.65 14.07 -3.45
CA GLN A 83 -3.65 13.93 -2.40
C GLN A 83 -4.19 13.05 -1.25
N LYS A 84 -5.42 13.29 -0.80
CA LYS A 84 -6.08 12.45 0.23
C LYS A 84 -6.18 10.99 -0.21
N MET A 85 -6.61 10.74 -1.45
CA MET A 85 -6.69 9.39 -2.02
C MET A 85 -5.32 8.70 -2.04
N ILE A 86 -4.26 9.38 -2.45
CA ILE A 86 -2.89 8.84 -2.44
C ILE A 86 -2.51 8.45 -1.00
N GLU A 87 -2.60 9.40 -0.08
CA GLU A 87 -2.14 9.25 1.29
C GLU A 87 -2.82 8.11 2.06
N HIS A 88 -4.11 7.85 1.83
CA HIS A 88 -4.85 6.78 2.52
C HIS A 88 -4.59 5.40 1.91
N ASN A 89 -4.01 5.34 0.71
CA ASN A 89 -3.75 4.09 -0.01
C ASN A 89 -2.24 3.72 -0.07
N LEU A 90 -1.34 4.50 0.54
CA LEU A 90 0.10 4.17 0.59
C LEU A 90 0.37 2.82 1.28
N ARG A 91 -0.47 2.43 2.25
CA ARG A 91 -0.38 1.11 2.91
C ARG A 91 -0.57 -0.05 1.94
N LEU A 92 -1.45 0.11 0.94
CA LEU A 92 -1.68 -0.89 -0.10
C LEU A 92 -0.41 -1.10 -0.94
N VAL A 93 0.25 0.00 -1.33
CA VAL A 93 1.49 -0.04 -2.12
C VAL A 93 2.56 -0.84 -1.40
N VAL A 94 2.81 -0.53 -0.13
CA VAL A 94 3.82 -1.25 0.66
C VAL A 94 3.46 -2.72 0.83
N ASN A 95 2.18 -3.04 1.03
CA ASN A 95 1.75 -4.43 1.12
C ASN A 95 2.04 -5.21 -0.18
N ILE A 96 1.71 -4.62 -1.33
CA ILE A 96 1.98 -5.21 -2.64
C ILE A 96 3.50 -5.35 -2.87
N ALA A 97 4.28 -4.30 -2.60
CA ALA A 97 5.73 -4.27 -2.80
C ALA A 97 6.47 -5.37 -2.01
N LYS A 98 6.01 -5.69 -0.80
CA LYS A 98 6.58 -6.77 0.02
C LYS A 98 6.54 -8.13 -0.66
N HIS A 99 5.54 -8.41 -1.50
CA HIS A 99 5.45 -9.67 -2.24
C HIS A 99 6.49 -9.79 -3.38
N TYR A 100 7.17 -8.70 -3.71
CA TYR A 100 8.23 -8.66 -4.72
C TYR A 100 9.65 -8.59 -4.11
N LEU A 101 9.77 -8.74 -2.79
CA LEU A 101 11.05 -8.89 -2.11
C LEU A 101 11.82 -10.12 -2.63
N ASN A 102 13.15 -10.11 -2.44
CA ASN A 102 14.07 -11.18 -2.85
C ASN A 102 14.21 -11.38 -4.37
N ARG A 103 13.77 -10.41 -5.18
CA ARG A 103 13.95 -10.41 -6.64
C ARG A 103 15.14 -9.57 -7.12
N GLY A 104 15.99 -9.12 -6.20
CA GLY A 104 17.16 -8.28 -6.48
C GLY A 104 16.86 -6.80 -6.67
N ILE A 105 15.63 -6.35 -6.39
CA ILE A 105 15.22 -4.94 -6.41
C ILE A 105 15.05 -4.46 -4.97
N PRO A 106 15.63 -3.31 -4.57
CA PRO A 106 15.42 -2.71 -3.27
C PRO A 106 13.94 -2.44 -2.98
N LEU A 107 13.52 -2.59 -1.72
CA LEU A 107 12.13 -2.34 -1.31
C LEU A 107 11.67 -0.91 -1.62
N LEU A 108 12.54 0.09 -1.41
CA LEU A 108 12.23 1.48 -1.68
C LEU A 108 11.90 1.69 -3.16
N ASP A 109 12.68 1.11 -4.07
CA ASP A 109 12.43 1.22 -5.52
C ASP A 109 11.09 0.58 -5.91
N LEU A 110 10.75 -0.56 -5.30
CA LEU A 110 9.43 -1.21 -5.50
C LEU A 110 8.28 -0.32 -4.99
N ILE A 111 8.49 0.37 -3.88
CA ILE A 111 7.50 1.30 -3.32
C ILE A 111 7.33 2.51 -4.24
N GLU A 112 8.42 3.08 -4.76
CA GLU A 112 8.37 4.22 -5.67
C GLU A 112 7.61 3.88 -6.97
N GLU A 113 7.92 2.75 -7.60
CA GLU A 113 7.18 2.27 -8.78
C GLU A 113 5.70 2.01 -8.45
N GLY A 114 5.42 1.41 -7.30
CA GLY A 114 4.06 1.19 -6.83
C GLY A 114 3.29 2.49 -6.56
N ASN A 115 3.96 3.53 -6.04
CA ASN A 115 3.38 4.85 -5.82
C ASN A 115 3.01 5.53 -7.15
N LEU A 116 3.85 5.38 -8.18
CA LEU A 116 3.54 5.86 -9.53
C LEU A 116 2.32 5.14 -10.11
N GLY A 117 2.25 3.81 -9.94
CA GLY A 117 1.09 3.00 -10.32
C GLY A 117 -0.19 3.45 -9.60
N LEU A 118 -0.10 3.70 -8.29
CA LEU A 118 -1.21 4.19 -7.46
C LEU A 118 -1.76 5.52 -7.97
N ILE A 119 -0.88 6.50 -8.25
CA ILE A 119 -1.29 7.80 -8.79
C ILE A 119 -2.05 7.61 -10.10
N HIS A 120 -1.52 6.77 -11.00
CA HIS A 120 -2.13 6.50 -12.29
C HIS A 120 -3.48 5.78 -12.18
N ALA A 121 -3.63 4.89 -11.19
CA ALA A 121 -4.90 4.23 -10.88
C ALA A 121 -5.94 5.24 -10.38
N ILE A 122 -5.57 6.18 -9.50
CA ILE A 122 -6.49 7.21 -9.00
C ILE A 122 -7.04 8.07 -10.14
N GLU A 123 -6.23 8.38 -11.16
CA GLU A 123 -6.68 9.19 -12.30
C GLU A 123 -7.75 8.50 -13.16
N LYS A 124 -7.74 7.17 -13.21
CA LYS A 124 -8.62 6.37 -14.08
C LYS A 124 -9.75 5.67 -13.32
N PHE A 125 -9.70 5.68 -12.00
CA PHE A 125 -10.70 5.03 -11.16
C PHE A 125 -12.08 5.68 -11.33
N ASP A 126 -13.11 4.82 -11.40
CA ASP A 126 -14.50 5.23 -11.53
C ASP A 126 -15.32 4.68 -10.35
N PRO A 127 -15.68 5.51 -9.36
CA PRO A 127 -16.43 5.06 -8.18
C PRO A 127 -17.84 4.57 -8.51
N GLU A 128 -18.41 4.97 -9.65
CA GLU A 128 -19.78 4.60 -10.05
C GLU A 128 -19.87 3.15 -10.56
N ARG A 129 -18.72 2.46 -10.72
CA ARG A 129 -18.66 1.04 -11.10
C ARG A 129 -18.95 0.07 -9.94
N GLY A 130 -19.00 0.55 -8.70
CA GLY A 130 -19.38 -0.25 -7.54
C GLY A 130 -18.29 -1.19 -6.99
N PHE A 131 -17.04 -1.05 -7.44
CA PHE A 131 -15.89 -1.79 -6.89
C PHE A 131 -15.04 -0.88 -6.00
N ARG A 132 -14.37 -1.46 -4.99
CA ARG A 132 -13.43 -0.74 -4.13
C ARG A 132 -12.19 -0.31 -4.92
N PHE A 133 -11.62 0.82 -4.53
CA PHE A 133 -10.41 1.33 -5.14
C PHE A 133 -9.23 0.35 -5.04
N SER A 134 -9.08 -0.33 -3.90
CA SER A 134 -8.02 -1.33 -3.69
C SER A 134 -8.06 -2.47 -4.72
N THR A 135 -9.25 -2.94 -5.07
CA THR A 135 -9.44 -3.95 -6.11
C THR A 135 -9.00 -3.43 -7.47
N TYR A 136 -9.30 -2.18 -7.80
CA TYR A 136 -8.90 -1.58 -9.08
C TYR A 136 -7.39 -1.33 -9.16
N ALA A 137 -6.79 -0.82 -8.09
CA ALA A 137 -5.39 -0.40 -8.04
C ALA A 137 -4.38 -1.56 -8.05
N THR A 138 -4.84 -2.80 -7.90
CA THR A 138 -3.97 -3.99 -7.89
C THR A 138 -3.66 -4.51 -9.32
N TRP A 139 -4.32 -3.98 -10.36
CA TRP A 139 -4.21 -4.46 -11.75
C TRP A 139 -3.36 -3.58 -12.67
#